data_AF-A0A535RQI0-F1
#
_entry.id   AF-A0A535RQI0-F1
#
_cell.length_a   1.000
_cell.length_b   1.000
_cell.length_c   1.000
_cell.angle_alpha   90.00
_cell.angle_beta   90.00
_cell.angle_gamma   90.00
#
_symmetry.space_group_name_H-M   'P 1'
#
loop_
_entity.id
_entity.type
_entity.pdbx_description
1 polymer ?
#
loop_
_entity_poly.entity_id
_entity_poly.type
_entity_poly.pdbx_seq_one_letter_code
_entity_poly.pdbx_strand_id
1 'polypeptide(L)'
;MTLLPEQANAYYQSWLSVVGMTHGAAAIAAFARSHRTMAGQQIEVFERGYSTWLLHRGGGADTAEAFAEYIGPRYQRWRGSLLKSELIESLMMLKATQESRAA
;
A
#
# COMPACT_ATOMS: atom_id res chain seq x y z
N MET A 1 11.11 -12.38 -6.36
CA MET A 1 10.80 -11.40 -5.31
C MET A 1 10.39 -10.12 -6.01
N THR A 2 9.09 -9.87 -6.17
CA THR A 2 8.61 -8.68 -6.87
C THR A 2 8.77 -7.51 -5.90
N LEU A 3 9.82 -6.70 -6.11
CA LEU A 3 10.05 -5.50 -5.29
C LEU A 3 8.82 -4.61 -5.39
N LEU A 4 8.21 -4.29 -4.25
CA LEU A 4 7.11 -3.33 -4.21
C LEU A 4 7.55 -2.01 -4.85
N PRO A 5 6.79 -1.45 -5.81
CA PRO A 5 7.14 -0.20 -6.47
C PRO A 5 7.47 0.89 -5.46
N GLU A 6 8.43 1.77 -5.75
CA GLU A 6 8.72 2.86 -4.82
C GLU A 6 7.55 3.85 -4.73
N GLN A 7 6.86 4.08 -5.85
CA GLN A 7 5.78 5.04 -5.95
C GLN A 7 4.41 4.40 -5.73
N ALA A 8 3.57 5.07 -4.94
CA ALA A 8 2.20 4.63 -4.67
C ALA A 8 1.35 4.53 -5.94
N ASN A 9 1.58 5.40 -6.93
CA ASN A 9 0.86 5.36 -8.21
C ASN A 9 1.15 4.07 -8.98
N ALA A 10 2.42 3.72 -9.15
CA ALA A 10 2.80 2.47 -9.81
C ALA A 10 2.23 1.24 -9.08
N TYR A 11 2.21 1.27 -7.75
CA TYR A 11 1.59 0.21 -6.95
C TYR A 11 0.08 0.11 -7.18
N TYR A 12 -0.66 1.22 -7.07
CA TYR A 12 -2.11 1.22 -7.24
C TYR A 12 -2.53 0.80 -8.65
N GLN A 13 -1.84 1.29 -9.69
CA GLN A 13 -2.08 0.88 -11.07
C GLN A 13 -1.82 -0.61 -11.29
N SER A 14 -0.73 -1.14 -10.71
CA SER A 14 -0.44 -2.58 -10.76
C SER A 14 -1.53 -3.39 -10.04
N TRP A 15 -1.99 -2.92 -8.88
CA TRP A 15 -3.06 -3.57 -8.13
C TRP A 15 -4.35 -3.61 -8.94
N LEU A 16 -4.78 -2.48 -9.52
CA LEU A 16 -5.97 -2.39 -10.37
C LEU A 16 -5.92 -3.40 -11.53
N SER A 17 -4.78 -3.48 -12.20
CA SER A 17 -4.54 -4.44 -13.29
C SER A 17 -4.69 -5.90 -12.81
N VAL A 18 -4.08 -6.24 -11.67
CA VAL A 18 -4.14 -7.60 -11.10
C VAL A 18 -5.56 -8.00 -10.69
N VAL A 19 -6.33 -7.08 -10.10
CA VAL A 19 -7.71 -7.38 -9.68
C VAL A 19 -8.74 -7.17 -10.79
N GLY A 20 -8.32 -6.73 -11.98
CA GLY A 20 -9.21 -6.49 -13.12
C GLY A 20 -10.22 -5.36 -12.90
N MET A 21 -9.86 -4.33 -12.13
CA MET A 21 -10.74 -3.19 -11.82
C MET A 21 -10.27 -1.91 -12.49
N THR A 22 -11.22 -1.04 -12.83
CA THR A 22 -10.97 0.35 -13.19
C THR A 22 -11.11 1.24 -11.96
N HIS A 23 -10.38 2.36 -11.93
CA HIS A 23 -10.49 3.33 -10.85
C HIS A 23 -11.92 3.85 -10.68
N GLY A 24 -12.31 4.10 -9.43
CA GLY A 24 -13.62 4.58 -9.02
C GLY A 24 -13.98 4.09 -7.61
N ALA A 25 -15.16 4.47 -7.12
CA ALA A 25 -15.59 4.20 -5.75
C ALA A 25 -15.51 2.71 -5.34
N ALA A 26 -15.93 1.79 -6.22
CA ALA A 26 -15.87 0.36 -5.95
C ALA A 26 -14.43 -0.16 -5.80
N ALA A 27 -13.51 0.34 -6.64
CA ALA A 27 -12.10 -0.02 -6.56
C ALA A 27 -11.43 0.55 -5.31
N ILE A 28 -11.80 1.76 -4.88
CA ILE A 28 -11.33 2.36 -3.64
C ILE A 28 -11.76 1.51 -2.42
N ALA A 29 -13.02 1.12 -2.36
CA ALA A 29 -13.56 0.27 -1.29
C ALA A 29 -12.90 -1.12 -1.27
N ALA A 30 -12.67 -1.71 -2.45
CA ALA A 30 -11.98 -2.99 -2.58
C ALA A 30 -10.49 -2.87 -2.19
N PHE A 31 -9.82 -1.78 -2.55
CA PHE A 31 -8.45 -1.50 -2.18
C PHE A 31 -8.31 -1.35 -0.66
N ALA A 32 -9.19 -0.56 -0.03
CA ALA A 32 -9.20 -0.35 1.42
C ALA A 32 -9.41 -1.66 2.19
N ARG A 33 -10.33 -2.52 1.72
CA ARG A 33 -10.56 -3.86 2.29
C ARG A 33 -9.34 -4.77 2.18
N SER A 34 -8.65 -4.74 1.05
CA SER A 34 -7.48 -5.58 0.80
C SER A 34 -6.25 -5.11 1.57
N HIS A 35 -6.19 -3.83 1.93
CA HIS A 35 -5.04 -3.20 2.59
C HIS A 35 -5.42 -2.57 3.93
N ARG A 36 -6.08 -3.33 4.82
CA ARG A 36 -6.49 -2.82 6.14
C ARG A 36 -5.35 -2.22 6.96
N THR A 37 -4.13 -2.75 6.82
CA THR A 37 -2.94 -2.20 7.49
C THR A 37 -2.62 -0.77 7.03
N MET A 38 -2.96 -0.42 5.79
CA MET A 38 -2.85 0.95 5.27
C MET A 38 -4.09 1.78 5.53
N ALA A 39 -5.28 1.22 5.25
CA ALA A 39 -6.55 1.93 5.27
C ALA A 39 -7.13 2.12 6.67
N GLY A 40 -6.70 1.30 7.65
CA GLY A 40 -7.31 1.21 8.97
C GLY A 40 -8.44 0.17 9.02
N GLN A 41 -8.97 -0.05 10.23
CA GLN A 41 -10.04 -1.03 10.44
C GLN A 41 -11.44 -0.51 10.06
N GLN A 42 -11.65 0.81 10.11
CA GLN A 42 -12.91 1.45 9.73
C GLN A 42 -12.78 1.98 8.30
N ILE A 43 -13.26 1.21 7.33
CA ILE A 43 -13.10 1.51 5.90
C ILE A 43 -13.88 2.76 5.51
N GLU A 44 -15.04 2.99 6.12
CA GLU A 44 -15.88 4.16 5.88
C GLU A 44 -15.17 5.47 6.27
N VAL A 45 -14.32 5.41 7.30
CA VAL A 45 -13.49 6.57 7.72
C VAL A 45 -12.40 6.85 6.68
N PHE A 46 -11.82 5.81 6.09
CA PHE A 46 -10.85 5.96 5.01
C PHE A 46 -11.48 6.57 3.76
N GLU A 47 -12.63 6.05 3.33
CA GLU A 47 -13.36 6.54 2.15
C GLU A 47 -13.83 7.99 2.33
N ARG A 48 -14.37 8.32 3.51
CA ARG A 48 -14.73 9.71 3.85
C ARG A 48 -13.49 10.60 3.87
N GLY A 49 -12.39 10.12 4.43
CA GLY A 49 -11.12 10.83 4.47
C GLY A 49 -10.59 11.15 3.07
N TYR A 50 -10.73 10.23 2.12
CA TYR A 50 -10.38 10.48 0.72
C TYR A 50 -11.30 11.53 0.10
N SER A 51 -12.60 11.38 0.27
CA SER A 51 -13.60 12.32 -0.25
C SER A 51 -13.36 13.75 0.25
N THR A 52 -13.15 13.91 1.56
CA THR A 52 -12.82 15.21 2.18
C THR A 52 -11.48 15.75 1.65
N TRP A 53 -10.46 14.90 1.54
CA TRP A 53 -9.16 15.32 1.02
C TRP A 53 -9.26 15.79 -0.44
N LEU A 54 -10.02 15.09 -1.30
CA LEU A 54 -10.20 15.44 -2.71
C LEU A 54 -10.89 16.81 -2.86
N LEU A 55 -11.89 17.08 -2.01
CA LEU A 55 -12.53 18.40 -1.95
C LEU A 55 -11.51 19.50 -1.58
N HIS A 56 -10.69 19.29 -0.54
CA HIS A 56 -9.69 20.27 -0.10
C HIS A 56 -8.52 20.45 -1.06
N ARG A 57 -8.19 19.44 -1.86
CA ARG A 57 -7.16 19.50 -2.91
C ARG A 57 -7.54 20.47 -4.04
N GLY A 58 -8.79 20.96 -4.08
CA GLY A 58 -9.30 21.88 -5.10
C GLY A 58 -10.47 21.30 -5.91
N GLY A 59 -11.18 20.29 -5.39
CA GLY A 59 -12.34 19.71 -6.05
C GLY A 59 -12.04 19.05 -7.40
N GLY A 60 -10.80 18.55 -7.57
CA GLY A 60 -10.36 17.89 -8.78
C GLY A 60 -11.10 16.57 -9.06
N ALA A 61 -10.96 16.08 -10.28
CA ALA A 61 -11.54 14.79 -10.68
C ALA A 61 -11.02 13.65 -9.79
N ASP A 62 -11.91 12.70 -9.50
CA ASP A 62 -11.55 11.40 -8.91
C ASP A 62 -10.77 10.59 -9.96
N THR A 63 -9.43 10.60 -9.84
CA THR A 63 -8.54 9.85 -10.73
C THR A 63 -7.63 8.92 -9.95
N ALA A 64 -7.10 7.91 -10.64
CA ALA A 64 -6.16 6.96 -10.06
C ALA A 64 -4.93 7.66 -9.46
N GLU A 65 -4.43 8.70 -10.13
CA GLU A 65 -3.32 9.52 -9.67
C GLU A 65 -3.68 10.32 -8.41
N ALA A 66 -4.88 10.89 -8.35
CA ALA A 66 -5.34 11.61 -7.16
C ALA A 66 -5.47 10.66 -5.97
N PHE A 67 -6.03 9.47 -6.17
CA PHE A 67 -6.09 8.45 -5.12
C PHE A 67 -4.69 7.96 -4.70
N ALA A 68 -3.79 7.74 -5.65
CA ALA A 68 -2.40 7.37 -5.39
C ALA A 68 -1.66 8.41 -4.53
N GLU A 69 -1.89 9.69 -4.78
CA GLU A 69 -1.35 10.78 -3.96
C GLU A 69 -1.89 10.72 -2.53
N TYR A 70 -3.21 10.55 -2.37
CA TYR A 70 -3.84 10.43 -1.06
C TYR A 70 -3.28 9.26 -0.22
N ILE A 71 -3.06 8.11 -0.85
CA ILE A 71 -2.51 6.95 -0.15
C ILE A 71 -0.98 7.02 -0.01
N GLY A 72 -0.29 7.91 -0.72
CA GLY A 72 1.17 8.00 -0.77
C GLY A 72 1.87 7.91 0.60
N PRO A 73 1.52 8.76 1.58
CA PRO A 73 2.13 8.68 2.91
C PRO A 73 1.85 7.36 3.65
N ARG A 74 0.67 6.76 3.46
CA ARG A 74 0.31 5.46 4.07
C ARG A 74 1.08 4.33 3.40
N TYR A 75 1.18 4.39 2.08
CA TYR A 75 1.94 3.46 1.27
C TYR A 75 3.42 3.43 1.67
N GLN A 76 4.06 4.60 1.82
CA GLN A 76 5.48 4.64 2.21
C GLN A 76 5.73 4.02 3.59
N ARG A 77 4.85 4.30 4.57
CA ARG A 77 4.96 3.68 5.90
C ARG A 77 4.76 2.17 5.84
N TRP A 78 3.74 1.71 5.12
CA TRP A 78 3.44 0.29 4.98
C TRP A 78 4.54 -0.47 4.22
N ARG A 79 4.96 0.03 3.05
CA ARG A 79 6.10 -0.50 2.29
C ARG A 79 7.37 -0.55 3.14
N GLY A 80 7.66 0.52 3.89
CA GLY A 80 8.80 0.56 4.81
C GLY A 80 8.72 -0.50 5.90
N SER A 81 7.52 -0.80 6.43
CA SER A 81 7.34 -1.87 7.42
C SER A 81 7.59 -3.26 6.83
N LEU A 82 7.09 -3.52 5.61
CA LEU A 82 7.31 -4.80 4.93
C LEU A 82 8.78 -5.06 4.62
N LEU A 83 9.48 -4.07 4.05
CA LEU A 83 10.91 -4.19 3.74
C LEU A 83 11.76 -4.39 5.01
N LYS A 84 11.38 -3.77 6.13
CA LYS A 84 12.05 -3.99 7.42
C LYS A 84 11.84 -5.41 7.92
N SER A 85 10.63 -5.95 7.83
CA SER A 85 10.34 -7.34 8.21
C SER A 85 11.14 -8.33 7.37
N GLU A 86 11.14 -8.17 6.04
CA GLU A 86 11.93 -9.03 5.13
C GLU A 86 13.43 -9.00 5.44
N LEU A 87 13.96 -7.81 5.76
CA LEU A 87 15.37 -7.65 6.16
C LEU A 87 15.66 -8.40 7.47
N ILE A 88 14.80 -8.25 8.48
CA ILE A 88 14.97 -8.92 9.77
C ILE A 88 14.94 -10.44 9.59
N GLU A 89 13.97 -10.97 8.84
CA GLU A 89 13.87 -12.40 8.53
C GLU A 89 15.12 -12.92 7.81
N SER A 90 15.61 -12.18 6.82
CA SER A 90 16.83 -12.53 6.09
C SER A 90 18.07 -12.56 6.98
N LEU A 91 18.21 -11.60 7.90
CA LEU A 91 19.30 -11.55 8.87
C LEU A 91 19.23 -12.71 9.89
N MET A 92 18.03 -13.05 10.36
CA MET A 92 17.82 -14.20 11.25
C MET A 92 18.21 -15.51 10.55
N MET A 93 17.81 -15.69 9.29
CA MET A 93 18.16 -16.88 8.50
C MET A 93 19.68 -16.98 8.24
N LEU A 94 20.34 -15.85 7.96
CA LEU A 94 21.80 -15.83 7.79
C LEU A 94 22.51 -16.24 9.08
N LYS A 95 22.09 -15.70 10.22
CA LYS A 95 22.65 -16.04 11.53
C LYS A 95 22.49 -17.52 11.86
N ALA A 96 21.29 -18.08 11.67
CA ALA A 96 21.02 -19.50 11.88
C ALA A 96 21.90 -20.39 10.98
N THR A 97 22.10 -19.97 9.71
CA THR A 97 22.97 -20.69 8.78
C THR A 97 24.43 -20.66 9.24
N GLN A 98 24.92 -19.53 9.75
CA GLN A 98 26.28 -19.41 10.29
C GLN A 98 26.48 -20.29 11.53
N GLU A 99 25.53 -20.31 12.46
CA GLU A 99 25.58 -21.14 13.66
C GLU A 99 25.56 -22.63 13.31
N SER A 100 24.75 -23.05 12.34
CA SER A 100 24.69 -24.46 11.88
C SER A 100 25.97 -24.95 11.19
N ARG A 101 26.79 -24.05 10.64
CA ARG A 101 28.06 -24.40 9.98
C ARG A 101 29.26 -24.40 10.93
N ALA A 102 29.10 -23.84 12.12
CA ALA A 102 30.13 -23.76 13.14
C ALA A 102 30.01 -24.88 14.20
N ALA A 103 28.94 -25.68 14.15
CA ALA A 103 28.69 -26.86 14.97
C ALA A 103 29.03 -28.15 14.20
#